data_AF-A0A2G9HDB7-F1
#
_entry.id   AF-A0A2G9HDB7-F1
#
_cell.length_a   1.000
_cell.length_b   1.000
_cell.length_c   1.000
_cell.angle_alpha   90.00
_cell.angle_beta   90.00
_cell.angle_gamma   90.00
#
_symmetry.space_group_name_H-M   'P 1'
#
loop_
_entity.id
_entity.type
_entity.pdbx_description
1 polymer ?
#
loop_
_entity_poly.entity_id
_entity_poly.type
_entity_poly.pdbx_seq_one_letter_code
_entity_poly.pdbx_strand_id
1 'polypeptide(L)'
;MFAEKDKNVYKLVDSRPKSNHNYLIRIPSSLEDTMIRYCNHGWLLMSRREAIHLYNPFRGDIISYTDTNKVEENFFFTSKPSSSGCFLISISLLFLFKIITVSTLAPGEEEWTCNKLQGNVSFMKTHNSPVLFQDAFYFLDEDGNLGKLKLEGRNVSWEVLDKPQRPCNAFHKNFLVKCGRELLSVGACGKMAWEAVTNLSNYALYLSRSSSFSVVTSPDAGNRIYFPSFRGSGIVFFSLQDSFRDLYGTKLHLNSCWIKPGWCQAL
;
A
#
# COMPACT_ATOMS: atom_id res chain seq x y z
N MET A 1 -9.18 1.04 8.02
CA MET A 1 -9.58 2.40 8.43
C MET A 1 -10.38 3.01 7.30
N PHE A 2 -11.56 3.55 7.58
CA PHE A 2 -12.53 4.02 6.58
C PHE A 2 -13.14 5.35 7.02
N ALA A 3 -13.28 6.32 6.12
CA ALA A 3 -13.95 7.58 6.45
C ALA A 3 -15.47 7.36 6.64
N GLU A 4 -16.05 7.90 7.71
CA GLU A 4 -17.50 8.01 7.88
C GLU A 4 -18.03 9.32 7.27
N LYS A 5 -19.36 9.42 7.11
CA LYS A 5 -20.01 10.58 6.48
C LYS A 5 -19.81 11.89 7.24
N ASP A 6 -19.59 11.81 8.56
CA ASP A 6 -19.25 12.98 9.37
C ASP A 6 -17.78 13.33 9.19
N LYS A 7 -17.52 14.56 8.71
CA LYS A 7 -16.18 15.05 8.41
C LYS A 7 -15.25 14.81 9.61
N ASN A 8 -14.20 14.02 9.36
CA ASN A 8 -13.09 13.67 10.25
C ASN A 8 -13.30 12.51 11.23
N VAL A 9 -14.43 11.80 11.18
CA VAL A 9 -14.56 10.55 11.94
C VAL A 9 -14.24 9.38 11.01
N TYR A 10 -13.31 8.54 11.43
CA TYR A 10 -12.90 7.35 10.72
C TYR A 10 -13.21 6.12 11.54
N LYS A 11 -13.79 5.12 10.89
CA LYS A 11 -14.05 3.80 11.46
C LYS A 11 -12.83 2.90 11.28
N LEU A 12 -12.29 2.43 12.40
CA LEU A 12 -11.41 1.27 12.44
C LEU A 12 -12.26 0.02 12.67
N VAL A 13 -12.25 -0.88 11.69
CA VAL A 13 -12.91 -2.16 11.78
C VAL A 13 -11.86 -3.23 12.03
N ASP A 14 -12.04 -4.01 13.08
CA ASP A 14 -11.20 -5.16 13.37
C ASP A 14 -11.60 -6.35 12.49
N SER A 15 -10.66 -6.84 11.69
CA SER A 15 -10.89 -7.92 10.72
C SER A 15 -10.81 -9.33 11.33
N ARG A 16 -10.43 -9.45 12.61
CA ARG A 16 -10.29 -10.76 13.27
C ARG A 16 -11.65 -11.48 13.31
N PRO A 17 -11.70 -12.79 12.97
CA PRO A 17 -12.94 -13.54 13.03
C PRO A 17 -13.60 -13.44 14.42
N LYS A 18 -14.91 -13.21 14.45
CA LYS A 18 -15.74 -13.00 15.65
C LYS A 18 -15.49 -11.69 16.42
N SER A 19 -14.62 -10.79 15.93
CA SER A 19 -14.54 -9.45 16.50
C SER A 19 -15.72 -8.61 16.03
N ASN A 20 -16.50 -8.09 16.98
CA ASN A 20 -17.52 -7.07 16.72
C ASN A 20 -17.04 -5.67 17.12
N HIS A 21 -15.75 -5.51 17.39
CA HIS A 21 -15.18 -4.24 17.83
C HIS A 21 -14.95 -3.32 16.63
N ASN A 22 -15.66 -2.20 16.66
CA ASN A 22 -15.40 -1.06 15.80
C ASN A 22 -14.94 0.08 16.68
N TYR A 23 -13.86 0.74 16.28
CA TYR A 23 -13.38 1.93 16.96
C TYR A 23 -13.63 3.14 16.06
N LEU A 24 -14.02 4.26 16.67
CA LEU A 24 -14.11 5.54 15.99
C LEU A 24 -12.86 6.33 16.35
N ILE A 25 -12.17 6.81 15.32
CA ILE A 25 -11.03 7.71 15.46
C ILE A 25 -11.43 9.05 14.88
N ARG A 26 -11.24 10.10 15.66
CA ARG A 26 -11.35 11.47 15.17
C ARG A 26 -9.99 11.89 14.65
N ILE A 27 -9.90 12.16 13.35
CA ILE A 27 -8.71 12.71 12.74
C ILE A 27 -8.62 14.21 13.09
N PRO A 28 -7.42 14.73 13.42
CA PRO A 28 -7.19 16.15 13.65
C PRO A 28 -7.67 17.03 12.48
N SER A 29 -8.16 18.24 12.77
CA SER A 29 -8.63 19.19 11.76
C SER A 29 -7.52 19.72 10.83
N SER A 30 -6.26 19.54 11.20
CA SER A 30 -5.13 19.80 10.29
C SER A 30 -5.06 18.81 9.13
N LEU A 31 -5.71 17.64 9.26
CA LEU A 31 -5.67 16.54 8.29
C LEU A 31 -7.01 16.35 7.55
N GLU A 32 -7.97 17.27 7.67
CA GLU A 32 -9.22 17.19 6.91
C GLU A 32 -8.95 17.23 5.40
N ASP A 33 -9.78 16.52 4.62
CA ASP A 33 -9.69 16.42 3.16
C ASP A 33 -8.33 15.92 2.63
N THR A 34 -7.54 15.26 3.48
CA THR A 34 -6.32 14.57 3.05
C THR A 34 -6.63 13.19 2.48
N MET A 35 -5.83 12.78 1.49
CA MET A 35 -5.87 11.43 0.92
C MET A 35 -4.80 10.57 1.56
N ILE A 36 -5.16 9.34 1.94
CA ILE A 36 -4.21 8.33 2.39
C ILE A 36 -3.44 7.81 1.18
N ARG A 37 -2.13 8.02 1.17
CA ARG A 37 -1.22 7.63 0.09
C ARG A 37 -0.49 6.33 0.38
N TYR A 38 -0.04 6.18 1.62
CA TYR A 38 0.73 5.01 2.07
C TYR A 38 0.46 4.75 3.55
N CYS A 39 0.56 3.49 3.96
CA CYS A 39 0.41 3.08 5.34
C CYS A 39 1.34 1.91 5.65
N ASN A 40 2.18 2.09 6.66
CA ASN A 40 3.09 1.08 7.16
C ASN A 40 3.52 1.42 8.60
N HIS A 41 3.99 0.44 9.38
CA HIS A 41 4.46 0.63 10.75
C HIS A 41 3.46 1.33 11.71
N GLY A 42 2.15 1.25 11.43
CA GLY A 42 1.11 1.95 12.20
C GLY A 42 1.03 3.46 11.91
N TRP A 43 1.69 3.93 10.86
CA TRP A 43 1.64 5.32 10.38
C TRP A 43 0.90 5.42 9.05
N LEU A 44 0.30 6.57 8.82
CA LEU A 44 -0.38 6.97 7.60
C LEU A 44 0.40 8.11 6.97
N LEU A 45 0.75 7.97 5.70
CA LEU A 45 1.17 9.08 4.85
C LEU A 45 -0.08 9.64 4.19
N MET A 46 -0.39 10.88 4.52
CA MET A 46 -1.56 11.61 4.05
C MET A 46 -1.11 12.84 3.29
N SER A 47 -1.79 13.20 2.20
CA SER A 47 -1.46 14.40 1.44
C SER A 47 -2.68 15.22 1.08
N ARG A 48 -2.54 16.54 1.03
CA ARG A 48 -3.53 17.46 0.49
C ARG A 48 -2.82 18.63 -0.20
N ARG A 49 -3.07 18.81 -1.50
CA ARG A 49 -2.38 19.84 -2.31
C ARG A 49 -0.85 19.71 -2.13
N GLU A 50 -0.21 20.74 -1.58
CA GLU A 50 1.23 20.86 -1.37
C GLU A 50 1.69 20.41 0.04
N ALA A 51 0.79 19.82 0.84
CA ALA A 51 1.11 19.36 2.19
C ALA A 51 1.16 17.84 2.28
N ILE A 52 2.19 17.33 2.97
CA ILE A 52 2.35 15.93 3.32
C ILE A 52 2.39 15.79 4.84
N HIS A 53 1.65 14.82 5.36
CA HIS A 53 1.57 14.53 6.78
C HIS A 53 1.82 13.05 7.03
N LEU A 54 2.66 12.75 8.02
CA LEU A 54 2.80 11.42 8.61
C LEU A 54 2.01 11.43 9.91
N TYR A 55 0.97 10.61 9.99
CA TYR A 55 0.04 10.57 11.12
C TYR A 55 0.00 9.18 11.74
N ASN A 56 0.13 9.10 13.06
CA ASN A 56 -0.11 7.88 13.82
C ASN A 56 -1.50 7.95 14.49
N PRO A 57 -2.52 7.25 13.97
CA PRO A 57 -3.88 7.33 14.50
C PRO A 57 -4.03 6.76 15.91
N PHE A 58 -3.06 5.97 16.38
CA PHE A 58 -3.13 5.33 17.70
C PHE A 58 -2.49 6.16 18.80
N ARG A 59 -1.52 7.01 18.45
CA ARG A 59 -0.79 7.86 19.39
C ARG A 59 -1.17 9.33 19.29
N GLY A 60 -1.76 9.73 18.16
CA GLY A 60 -2.04 11.13 17.86
C GLY A 60 -0.82 11.90 17.32
N ASP A 61 0.32 11.24 17.11
CA ASP A 61 1.54 11.87 16.61
C ASP A 61 1.35 12.35 15.15
N ILE A 62 1.80 13.58 14.86
CA ILE A 62 1.78 14.16 13.51
C ILE A 62 3.15 14.74 13.19
N ILE A 63 3.69 14.40 12.01
CA ILE A 63 4.85 15.06 11.41
C ILE A 63 4.38 15.64 10.09
N SER A 64 4.66 16.92 9.84
CA SER A 64 4.19 17.62 8.65
C SER A 64 5.34 18.20 7.86
N TYR A 65 5.20 18.16 6.54
CA TYR A 65 6.14 18.74 5.59
C TYR A 65 5.36 19.71 4.70
N THR A 66 5.87 20.92 4.58
CA THR A 66 5.46 21.90 3.57
C THR A 66 6.24 21.65 2.30
N ASP A 67 5.63 21.94 1.17
CA ASP A 67 6.21 21.84 -0.16
C ASP A 67 6.31 20.42 -0.71
N THR A 68 5.30 20.12 -1.53
CA THR A 68 5.61 19.45 -2.79
C THR A 68 4.76 20.00 -3.92
N ASN A 69 5.38 20.63 -4.93
CA ASN A 69 4.82 20.79 -6.30
C ASN A 69 4.57 19.44 -7.03
N LYS A 70 4.37 18.36 -6.26
CA LYS A 70 4.36 16.96 -6.68
C LYS A 70 2.95 16.40 -6.61
N VAL A 71 2.01 17.18 -7.14
CA VAL A 71 0.62 16.75 -7.27
C VAL A 71 0.65 15.49 -8.14
N GLU A 72 0.14 14.38 -7.59
CA GLU A 72 0.04 13.06 -8.22
C GLU A 72 1.26 12.12 -8.14
N GLU A 73 2.29 12.41 -7.36
CA GLU A 73 3.38 11.43 -7.17
C GLU A 73 2.98 10.27 -6.23
N ASN A 74 3.69 9.14 -6.38
CA ASN A 74 3.59 8.03 -5.43
C ASN A 74 4.48 8.34 -4.23
N PHE A 75 3.86 8.51 -3.06
CA PHE A 75 4.54 8.81 -1.82
C PHE A 75 4.58 7.62 -0.89
N PHE A 76 5.73 7.38 -0.27
CA PHE A 76 5.89 6.37 0.79
C PHE A 76 7.08 6.74 1.69
N PHE A 77 7.30 5.99 2.76
CA PHE A 77 8.44 6.18 3.64
C PHE A 77 9.20 4.87 3.82
N THR A 78 10.52 4.96 4.03
CA THR A 78 11.39 3.77 4.02
C THR A 78 11.32 2.92 5.28
N SER A 79 11.02 3.55 6.43
CA SER A 79 10.92 2.87 7.72
C SER A 79 9.97 3.64 8.65
N LYS A 80 9.98 3.36 9.96
CA LYS A 80 9.09 4.06 10.89
C LYS A 80 9.39 5.58 10.87
N PRO A 81 8.40 6.46 10.63
CA PRO A 81 8.60 7.92 10.57
C PRO A 81 9.34 8.55 11.75
N SER A 82 9.23 7.96 12.94
CA SER A 82 9.92 8.45 14.13
C SER A 82 11.39 8.01 14.22
N SER A 83 11.93 7.28 13.24
CA SER A 83 13.31 6.80 13.20
C SER A 83 14.20 7.75 12.40
N SER A 84 15.43 7.99 12.87
CA SER A 84 16.38 8.93 12.25
C SER A 84 16.81 8.56 10.82
N GLY A 85 16.70 7.28 10.44
CA GLY A 85 17.00 6.80 9.08
C GLY A 85 15.79 6.74 8.14
N CYS A 86 14.63 7.29 8.52
CA CYS A 86 13.43 7.21 7.72
C CYS A 86 13.38 8.29 6.64
N PHE A 87 13.53 7.92 5.38
CA PHE A 87 13.35 8.84 4.27
C PHE A 87 11.89 8.85 3.83
N LEU A 88 11.37 10.04 3.55
CA LEU A 88 10.17 10.21 2.75
C LEU A 88 10.58 10.15 1.28
N ILE A 89 9.86 9.36 0.49
CA ILE A 89 10.16 9.12 -0.91
C ILE A 89 8.96 9.57 -1.74
N SER A 90 9.25 10.23 -2.85
CA SER A 90 8.28 10.52 -3.90
C SER A 90 8.79 9.98 -5.23
N ILE A 91 7.91 9.35 -5.99
CA ILE A 91 8.22 8.81 -7.32
C ILE A 91 7.28 9.39 -8.35
N SER A 92 7.88 9.93 -9.40
CA SER A 92 7.22 10.34 -10.63
C SER A 92 7.72 9.51 -11.80
N LEU A 93 6.80 9.11 -12.68
CA LEU A 93 7.04 8.23 -13.81
C LEU A 93 6.59 8.94 -15.10
N LEU A 94 7.51 9.13 -16.02
CA LEU A 94 7.23 9.65 -17.37
C LEU A 94 7.32 8.49 -18.36
N PHE A 95 6.20 7.78 -18.51
CA PHE A 95 6.08 6.54 -19.28
C PHE A 95 6.67 6.64 -20.70
N LEU A 96 6.31 7.69 -21.45
CA LEU A 96 6.74 7.89 -22.84
C LEU A 96 8.25 8.05 -22.99
N PHE A 97 8.91 8.60 -21.98
CA PHE A 97 10.36 8.84 -21.97
C PHE A 97 11.14 7.78 -21.19
N LYS A 98 10.43 6.83 -20.55
CA LYS A 98 11.00 5.86 -19.62
C LYS A 98 11.82 6.53 -18.52
N ILE A 99 11.45 7.75 -18.11
CA ILE A 99 12.16 8.48 -17.07
C ILE A 99 11.47 8.23 -15.73
N ILE A 100 12.25 7.85 -14.73
CA ILE A 100 11.82 7.80 -13.35
C ILE A 100 12.50 8.95 -12.61
N THR A 101 11.72 9.76 -11.90
CA THR A 101 12.25 10.71 -10.93
C THR A 101 11.97 10.19 -9.54
N VAL A 102 13.02 9.94 -8.78
CA VAL A 102 12.93 9.55 -7.37
C VAL A 102 13.44 10.73 -6.55
N SER A 103 12.57 11.25 -5.69
CA SER A 103 12.98 12.26 -4.73
C SER A 103 12.97 11.70 -3.32
N THR A 104 13.94 12.12 -2.52
CA THR A 104 14.10 11.71 -1.14
C THR A 104 14.17 12.93 -0.23
N LEU A 105 13.50 12.86 0.92
CA LEU A 105 13.58 13.86 1.97
C LEU A 105 13.94 13.16 3.28
N ALA A 106 15.08 13.52 3.88
CA ALA A 106 15.49 12.94 5.16
C ALA A 106 14.73 13.59 6.32
N PRO A 107 14.68 12.96 7.51
CA PRO A 107 14.06 13.58 8.68
C PRO A 107 14.70 14.92 9.03
N GLY A 108 13.87 15.96 9.16
CA GLY A 108 14.31 17.31 9.53
C GLY A 108 14.87 18.15 8.37
N GLU A 109 14.96 17.61 7.16
CA GLU A 109 15.31 18.40 5.98
C GLU A 109 14.06 19.09 5.40
N GLU A 110 14.28 20.24 4.77
CA GLU A 110 13.23 21.02 4.09
C GLU A 110 13.25 20.81 2.57
N GLU A 111 14.40 20.40 2.01
CA GLU A 111 14.59 20.28 0.56
C GLU A 111 14.69 18.84 0.09
N TRP A 112 14.00 18.55 -1.02
CA TRP A 112 14.02 17.23 -1.65
C TRP A 112 15.26 17.04 -2.52
N THR A 113 16.04 15.99 -2.25
CA THR A 113 17.06 15.53 -3.20
C THR A 113 16.39 14.77 -4.33
N CYS A 114 16.63 15.16 -5.59
CA CYS A 114 15.95 14.59 -6.75
C CYS A 114 16.93 13.85 -7.68
N ASN A 115 16.65 12.58 -7.95
CA ASN A 115 17.41 11.73 -8.86
C ASN A 115 16.56 11.40 -10.09
N LYS A 116 17.04 11.76 -11.28
CA LYS A 116 16.41 11.36 -12.55
C LYS A 116 17.17 10.17 -13.13
N LEU A 117 16.43 9.10 -13.40
CA LEU A 117 16.97 7.83 -13.87
C LEU A 117 16.30 7.46 -15.20
N GLN A 118 17.11 6.94 -16.13
CA GLN A 118 16.62 6.37 -17.37
C GLN A 118 16.27 4.90 -17.14
N GLY A 119 15.00 4.55 -17.27
CA GLY A 119 14.51 3.17 -17.21
C GLY A 119 14.91 2.38 -18.46
N ASN A 120 15.16 1.09 -18.26
CA ASN A 120 15.41 0.12 -19.32
C ASN A 120 14.16 -0.09 -20.21
N VAL A 121 12.97 -0.08 -19.60
CA VAL A 121 11.68 -0.22 -20.27
C VAL A 121 10.69 0.81 -19.73
N SER A 122 9.59 1.01 -20.45
CA SER A 122 8.50 1.86 -19.99
C SER A 122 7.80 1.18 -18.81
N PHE A 123 7.49 1.95 -17.76
CA PHE A 123 6.82 1.47 -16.56
C PHE A 123 5.56 2.28 -16.32
N MET A 124 4.41 1.60 -16.28
CA MET A 124 3.12 2.27 -16.14
C MET A 124 2.96 2.81 -14.71
N LYS A 125 2.38 4.01 -14.59
CA LYS A 125 2.09 4.56 -13.26
C LYS A 125 1.06 3.69 -12.57
N THR A 126 1.39 3.23 -11.37
CA THR A 126 0.49 2.47 -10.50
C THR A 126 0.07 3.31 -9.31
N HIS A 127 -1.12 3.06 -8.79
CA HIS A 127 -1.60 3.64 -7.53
C HIS A 127 -1.37 2.70 -6.34
N ASN A 128 -0.63 1.61 -6.55
CA ASN A 128 -0.30 0.66 -5.51
C ASN A 128 0.94 1.09 -4.72
N SER A 129 0.91 0.76 -3.43
CA SER A 129 2.02 0.98 -2.53
C SER A 129 3.18 0.04 -2.83
N PRO A 130 4.43 0.50 -2.67
CA PRO A 130 5.57 -0.39 -2.77
C PRO A 130 5.60 -1.41 -1.63
N VAL A 131 6.20 -2.55 -1.92
CA VAL A 131 6.50 -3.58 -0.93
C VAL A 131 8.00 -3.64 -0.70
N LEU A 132 8.42 -3.47 0.55
CA LEU A 132 9.80 -3.76 0.95
C LEU A 132 9.99 -5.28 0.99
N PHE A 133 10.89 -5.78 0.14
CA PHE A 133 11.25 -7.19 0.09
C PHE A 133 12.76 -7.30 -0.05
N GLN A 134 13.37 -8.09 0.84
CA GLN A 134 14.83 -8.13 1.02
C GLN A 134 15.37 -6.71 1.32
N ASP A 135 16.08 -6.10 0.38
CA ASP A 135 16.76 -4.80 0.50
C ASP A 135 16.26 -3.76 -0.53
N ALA A 136 15.14 -4.03 -1.20
CA ALA A 136 14.59 -3.15 -2.24
C ALA A 136 13.08 -2.98 -2.12
N PHE A 137 12.59 -1.87 -2.67
CA PHE A 137 11.17 -1.59 -2.83
C PHE A 137 10.70 -2.07 -4.20
N TYR A 138 9.66 -2.87 -4.21
CA TYR A 138 9.08 -3.43 -5.42
C TYR A 138 7.72 -2.80 -5.72
N PHE A 139 7.49 -2.50 -6.99
CA PHE A 139 6.29 -1.89 -7.54
C PHE A 139 5.73 -2.76 -8.64
N LEU A 140 4.43 -2.99 -8.62
CA LEU A 140 3.72 -3.68 -9.69
C LEU A 140 2.94 -2.67 -10.52
N ASP A 141 3.27 -2.53 -11.81
CA ASP A 141 2.53 -1.65 -12.71
C ASP A 141 1.24 -2.29 -13.26
N GLU A 142 0.48 -1.52 -14.02
CA GLU A 142 -0.79 -1.97 -14.61
C GLU A 142 -0.61 -3.04 -15.70
N ASP A 143 0.58 -3.14 -16.28
CA ASP A 143 0.97 -4.16 -17.26
C ASP A 143 1.62 -5.40 -16.63
N GLY A 144 1.65 -5.45 -15.30
CA GLY A 144 2.20 -6.56 -14.52
C GLY A 144 3.72 -6.59 -14.47
N ASN A 145 4.41 -5.54 -14.93
CA ASN A 145 5.86 -5.40 -14.80
C ASN A 145 6.22 -5.09 -13.35
N LEU A 146 7.38 -5.59 -12.92
CA LEU A 146 7.88 -5.40 -11.56
C LEU A 146 9.07 -4.44 -11.56
N GLY A 147 8.82 -3.22 -11.11
CA GLY A 147 9.83 -2.20 -10.90
C GLY A 147 10.52 -2.44 -9.56
N LYS A 148 11.85 -2.38 -9.55
CA LYS A 148 12.68 -2.54 -8.37
C LYS A 148 13.47 -1.26 -8.13
N LEU A 149 13.22 -0.66 -6.98
CA LEU A 149 13.91 0.52 -6.48
C LEU A 149 14.84 0.11 -5.34
N LYS A 150 16.13 0.32 -5.51
CA LYS A 150 17.11 0.15 -4.43
C LYS A 150 17.55 1.52 -3.92
N LEU A 151 17.68 1.63 -2.61
CA LEU A 151 18.17 2.83 -1.92
C LEU A 151 19.40 2.46 -1.11
N GLU A 152 20.53 3.11 -1.39
CA GLU A 152 21.78 3.01 -0.62
C GLU A 152 22.13 4.40 -0.10
N GLY A 153 21.51 4.78 1.02
CA GLY A 153 21.51 6.16 1.49
C GLY A 153 20.73 7.06 0.53
N ARG A 154 21.41 8.03 -0.10
CA ARG A 154 20.84 8.89 -1.15
C ARG A 154 21.03 8.37 -2.57
N ASN A 155 21.83 7.33 -2.74
CA ASN A 155 22.01 6.71 -4.05
C ASN A 155 20.79 5.88 -4.38
N VAL A 156 20.30 6.07 -5.60
CA VAL A 156 19.09 5.42 -6.08
C VAL A 156 19.41 4.65 -7.35
N SER A 157 18.95 3.39 -7.41
CA SER A 157 18.93 2.63 -8.65
C SER A 157 17.53 2.13 -8.95
N TRP A 158 17.16 2.13 -10.23
CA TRP A 158 15.89 1.64 -10.72
C TRP A 158 16.11 0.65 -11.86
N GLU A 159 15.43 -0.49 -11.79
CA GLU A 159 15.33 -1.44 -12.89
C GLU A 159 13.91 -1.99 -12.97
N VAL A 160 13.44 -2.29 -14.16
CA VAL A 160 12.23 -3.11 -14.33
C VAL A 160 12.70 -4.53 -14.67
N LEU A 161 12.20 -5.49 -13.93
CA LEU A 161 12.53 -6.90 -14.09
C LEU A 161 11.70 -7.52 -15.21
N ASP A 162 12.31 -8.43 -15.98
CA ASP A 162 11.66 -9.11 -17.12
C ASP A 162 10.47 -10.00 -16.71
N LYS A 163 10.37 -10.35 -15.42
CA LYS A 163 9.29 -11.12 -14.82
C LYS A 163 8.87 -10.47 -13.50
N PRO A 164 7.59 -10.58 -13.10
CA PRO A 164 6.48 -11.25 -13.77
C PRO A 164 5.95 -10.48 -14.99
N GLN A 165 5.08 -11.11 -15.78
CA GLN A 165 4.34 -10.49 -16.89
C GLN A 165 2.85 -10.48 -16.54
N ARG A 166 2.02 -9.60 -17.16
CA ARG A 166 0.58 -9.64 -16.89
C ARG A 166 -0.06 -11.00 -17.20
N PRO A 167 -0.93 -11.52 -16.32
CA PRO A 167 -1.68 -12.76 -16.55
C PRO A 167 -2.72 -12.64 -17.66
N CYS A 168 -3.31 -11.45 -17.84
CA CYS A 168 -4.26 -11.16 -18.90
C CYS A 168 -4.42 -9.65 -19.08
N ASN A 169 -5.14 -9.28 -20.14
CA ASN A 169 -5.39 -7.87 -20.49
C ASN A 169 -6.25 -7.12 -19.45
N ALA A 170 -7.03 -7.82 -18.61
CA ALA A 170 -7.91 -7.21 -17.62
C ALA A 170 -7.26 -7.05 -16.22
N PHE A 171 -5.92 -7.03 -16.14
CA PHE A 171 -5.16 -7.06 -14.89
C PHE A 171 -4.94 -5.69 -14.22
N HIS A 172 -5.90 -4.77 -14.38
CA HIS A 172 -5.79 -3.39 -13.89
C HIS A 172 -5.97 -3.24 -12.37
N LYS A 173 -6.55 -4.25 -11.70
CA LYS A 173 -6.65 -4.31 -10.23
C LYS A 173 -5.73 -5.40 -9.71
N ASN A 174 -4.45 -5.06 -9.62
CA ASN A 174 -3.42 -5.90 -9.07
C ASN A 174 -2.86 -5.31 -7.78
N PHE A 175 -2.25 -6.15 -6.95
CA PHE A 175 -1.61 -5.77 -5.69
C PHE A 175 -0.34 -6.60 -5.54
N LEU A 176 0.66 -6.01 -4.92
CA LEU A 176 1.88 -6.71 -4.56
C LEU A 176 1.90 -6.89 -3.04
N VAL A 177 2.31 -8.06 -2.55
CA VAL A 177 2.38 -8.33 -1.12
C VAL A 177 3.51 -9.28 -0.78
N LYS A 178 4.25 -8.99 0.29
CA LYS A 178 5.19 -9.94 0.87
C LYS A 178 4.42 -10.96 1.71
N CYS A 179 4.60 -12.25 1.42
CA CYS A 179 4.01 -13.35 2.17
C CYS A 179 5.12 -14.34 2.57
N GLY A 180 5.44 -14.42 3.86
CA GLY A 180 6.57 -15.22 4.33
C GLY A 180 7.89 -14.80 3.67
N ARG A 181 8.49 -15.73 2.91
CA ARG A 181 9.74 -15.54 2.16
C ARG A 181 9.52 -15.18 0.69
N GLU A 182 8.28 -15.00 0.28
CA GLU A 182 7.90 -14.78 -1.11
C GLU A 182 7.28 -13.40 -1.33
N LEU A 183 7.33 -12.95 -2.58
CA LEU A 183 6.67 -11.75 -3.06
C LEU A 183 5.57 -12.19 -4.02
N LEU A 184 4.32 -11.93 -3.67
CA LEU A 184 3.15 -12.38 -4.41
C LEU A 184 2.50 -11.22 -5.16
N SER A 185 2.16 -11.46 -6.42
CA SER A 185 1.26 -10.62 -7.19
C SER A 185 -0.16 -11.19 -7.08
N VAL A 186 -1.11 -10.36 -6.63
CA VAL A 186 -2.51 -10.75 -6.44
C VAL A 186 -3.38 -9.86 -7.31
N GLY A 187 -4.14 -10.46 -8.22
CA GLY A 187 -5.15 -9.75 -8.99
C GLY A 187 -6.17 -10.73 -9.57
N ALA A 188 -7.32 -10.21 -9.96
CA ALA A 188 -8.35 -11.00 -10.60
C ALA A 188 -8.07 -11.09 -12.11
N CYS A 189 -8.05 -12.29 -12.66
CA CYS A 189 -7.86 -12.52 -14.08
C CYS A 189 -8.83 -13.59 -14.60
N GLY A 190 -9.44 -13.34 -15.76
CA GLY A 190 -10.38 -14.27 -16.37
C GLY A 190 -9.73 -15.44 -17.12
N LYS A 191 -8.40 -15.48 -17.27
CA LYS A 191 -7.67 -16.57 -17.96
C LYS A 191 -6.44 -17.01 -17.16
N MET A 192 -6.32 -18.32 -16.96
CA MET A 192 -5.34 -18.98 -16.07
C MET A 192 -3.99 -19.27 -16.75
N ALA A 193 -3.15 -18.25 -16.96
CA ALA A 193 -1.76 -18.46 -17.42
C ALA A 193 -0.73 -18.51 -16.27
N TRP A 194 -1.17 -18.32 -15.02
CA TRP A 194 -0.32 -18.29 -13.83
C TRP A 194 -0.63 -19.47 -12.92
N GLU A 195 0.38 -19.93 -12.16
CA GLU A 195 0.16 -20.93 -11.13
C GLU A 195 -0.78 -20.34 -10.07
N ALA A 196 -2.00 -20.88 -10.03
CA ALA A 196 -2.98 -20.47 -9.03
C ALA A 196 -2.41 -20.80 -7.66
N VAL A 197 -2.21 -19.79 -6.82
CA VAL A 197 -1.91 -20.03 -5.40
C VAL A 197 -3.16 -20.66 -4.79
N THR A 198 -3.10 -21.98 -4.58
CA THR A 198 -4.19 -22.75 -3.96
C THR A 198 -4.15 -22.68 -2.44
N ASN A 199 -3.00 -22.29 -1.87
CA ASN A 199 -2.79 -22.21 -0.44
C ASN A 199 -1.87 -21.06 -0.03
N LEU A 200 -2.29 -20.26 0.95
CA LEU A 200 -1.48 -19.22 1.59
C LEU A 200 -0.84 -19.71 2.90
N SER A 201 -0.82 -21.02 3.12
CA SER A 201 -0.39 -21.65 4.37
C SER A 201 -1.20 -21.12 5.55
N ASN A 202 -0.54 -20.55 6.57
CA ASN A 202 -1.17 -19.93 7.71
C ASN A 202 -1.16 -18.39 7.60
N TYR A 203 -1.26 -17.83 6.38
CA TYR A 203 -1.30 -16.39 6.17
C TYR A 203 -2.67 -15.92 5.68
N ALA A 204 -3.09 -14.77 6.21
CA ALA A 204 -4.11 -13.93 5.62
C ALA A 204 -3.46 -12.71 4.94
N LEU A 205 -3.99 -12.32 3.79
CA LEU A 205 -3.52 -11.15 3.04
C LEU A 205 -4.47 -9.98 3.23
N TYR A 206 -3.91 -8.79 3.44
CA TYR A 206 -4.64 -7.53 3.52
C TYR A 206 -4.14 -6.64 2.41
N LEU A 207 -5.00 -6.35 1.43
CA LEU A 207 -4.63 -5.70 0.17
C LEU A 207 -5.41 -4.40 0.00
N SER A 208 -4.69 -3.29 -0.18
CA SER A 208 -5.25 -1.99 -0.51
C SER A 208 -4.21 -1.16 -1.26
N ARG A 209 -4.65 -0.12 -1.97
CA ARG A 209 -3.77 0.76 -2.76
C ARG A 209 -2.67 1.40 -1.90
N SER A 210 -3.00 1.78 -0.67
CA SER A 210 -2.12 2.45 0.28
C SER A 210 -1.40 1.51 1.25
N SER A 211 -1.70 0.20 1.25
CA SER A 211 -1.07 -0.76 2.16
C SER A 211 -1.40 -2.19 1.77
N SER A 212 -0.37 -3.02 1.62
CA SER A 212 -0.51 -4.45 1.38
C SER A 212 0.45 -5.24 2.27
N PHE A 213 -0.08 -6.14 3.09
CA PHE A 213 0.70 -6.96 4.01
C PHE A 213 0.05 -8.32 4.30
N SER A 214 0.86 -9.27 4.75
CA SER A 214 0.41 -10.57 5.24
C SER A 214 0.44 -10.62 6.77
N VAL A 215 -0.43 -11.44 7.36
CA VAL A 215 -0.50 -11.71 8.80
C VAL A 215 -0.59 -13.21 9.02
N VAL A 216 0.20 -13.74 9.95
CA VAL A 216 0.09 -15.13 10.39
C VAL A 216 -1.22 -15.32 11.15
N THR A 217 -1.99 -16.33 10.79
CA THR A 217 -3.26 -16.71 11.38
C THR A 217 -3.20 -18.14 11.94
N SER A 218 -4.21 -18.55 12.70
CA SER A 218 -4.35 -19.96 13.06
C SER A 218 -4.60 -20.80 11.80
N PRO A 219 -4.14 -22.07 11.76
CA PRO A 219 -4.42 -22.98 10.63
C PRO A 219 -5.92 -23.10 10.34
N ASP A 220 -6.76 -23.07 11.38
CA ASP A 220 -8.22 -23.19 11.28
C ASP A 220 -8.92 -21.93 10.73
N ALA A 221 -8.20 -20.79 10.61
CA ALA A 221 -8.78 -19.57 10.05
C ALA A 221 -9.05 -19.70 8.55
N GLY A 222 -8.32 -20.59 7.86
CA GLY A 222 -8.33 -20.75 6.41
C GLY A 222 -7.66 -19.60 5.66
N ASN A 223 -7.45 -19.79 4.36
CA ASN A 223 -6.81 -18.81 3.49
C ASN A 223 -7.75 -17.64 3.21
N ARG A 224 -7.41 -16.44 3.70
CA ARG A 224 -8.27 -15.26 3.52
C ARG A 224 -7.53 -14.09 2.88
N ILE A 225 -8.19 -13.44 1.93
CA ILE A 225 -7.70 -12.23 1.26
C ILE A 225 -8.72 -11.11 1.49
N TYR A 226 -8.29 -10.05 2.14
CA TYR A 226 -9.11 -8.92 2.54
C TYR A 226 -8.84 -7.71 1.64
N PHE A 227 -9.89 -7.19 1.01
CA PHE A 227 -9.89 -5.90 0.32
C PHE A 227 -10.70 -4.88 1.13
N PRO A 228 -10.49 -3.57 0.96
CA PRO A 228 -11.31 -2.53 1.61
C PRO A 228 -12.73 -2.43 1.01
N SER A 229 -13.43 -3.56 0.99
CA SER A 229 -14.74 -3.76 0.39
C SER A 229 -15.74 -4.19 1.46
N PHE A 230 -16.93 -3.61 1.41
CA PHE A 230 -18.01 -3.90 2.35
C PHE A 230 -19.27 -4.39 1.66
N ARG A 231 -20.01 -5.22 2.39
CA ARG A 231 -21.43 -5.52 2.13
C ARG A 231 -22.22 -5.10 3.35
N GLY A 232 -22.97 -4.00 3.24
CA GLY A 232 -23.54 -3.33 4.40
C GLY A 232 -22.44 -2.77 5.31
N SER A 233 -22.43 -3.16 6.58
CA SER A 233 -21.40 -2.78 7.58
C SER A 233 -20.28 -3.82 7.76
N GLY A 234 -20.38 -4.98 7.10
CA GLY A 234 -19.44 -6.09 7.25
C GLY A 234 -18.31 -6.05 6.21
N ILE A 235 -17.08 -6.33 6.66
CA ILE A 235 -15.92 -6.53 5.78
C ILE A 235 -16.14 -7.79 4.94
N VAL A 236 -15.84 -7.70 3.65
CA VAL A 236 -15.81 -8.84 2.74
C VAL A 236 -14.37 -9.34 2.58
N PHE A 237 -14.21 -10.66 2.58
CA PHE A 237 -12.95 -11.33 2.27
C PHE A 237 -13.18 -12.46 1.28
N PHE A 238 -12.13 -12.81 0.55
CA PHE A 238 -12.09 -13.97 -0.32
C PHE A 238 -11.48 -15.14 0.42
N SER A 239 -12.08 -16.31 0.30
CA SER A 239 -11.47 -17.57 0.69
C SER A 239 -10.95 -18.25 -0.58
N LEU A 240 -9.77 -18.86 -0.52
CA LEU A 240 -9.30 -19.72 -1.62
C LEU A 240 -10.11 -21.03 -1.72
N GLN A 241 -10.82 -21.42 -0.65
CA GLN A 241 -11.61 -22.64 -0.58
C GLN A 241 -13.05 -22.46 -1.08
N ASP A 242 -13.64 -21.27 -0.89
CA ASP A 242 -14.97 -20.95 -1.40
C ASP A 242 -14.80 -20.26 -2.76
N SER A 243 -15.22 -20.91 -3.84
CA SER A 243 -15.28 -20.32 -5.18
C SER A 243 -15.86 -18.90 -5.14
N PHE A 244 -15.24 -17.97 -5.90
CA PHE A 244 -15.58 -16.54 -6.01
C PHE A 244 -17.03 -16.24 -5.63
N ARG A 245 -17.28 -15.79 -4.39
CA ARG A 245 -18.57 -15.20 -4.05
C ARG A 245 -18.71 -13.92 -4.85
N ASP A 246 -19.84 -13.80 -5.53
CA ASP A 246 -20.16 -12.64 -6.35
C ASP A 246 -19.95 -11.35 -5.56
N LEU A 247 -19.11 -10.46 -6.10
CA LEU A 247 -18.85 -9.12 -5.55
C LEU A 247 -20.00 -8.14 -5.81
N TYR A 248 -21.05 -8.59 -6.50
CA TYR A 248 -22.21 -7.77 -6.79
C TYR A 248 -22.79 -7.15 -5.51
N GLY A 249 -22.92 -5.82 -5.51
CA GLY A 249 -23.39 -5.05 -4.37
C GLY A 249 -22.34 -4.71 -3.30
N THR A 250 -21.05 -5.03 -3.51
CA THR A 250 -19.98 -4.54 -2.63
C THR A 250 -19.54 -3.12 -2.98
N LYS A 251 -19.21 -2.32 -1.97
CA LYS A 251 -18.69 -0.95 -2.13
C LYS A 251 -17.22 -0.88 -1.75
N LEU A 252 -16.39 -0.39 -2.67
CA LEU A 252 -14.97 -0.14 -2.44
C LEU A 252 -14.76 1.27 -1.87
N HIS A 253 -14.08 1.37 -0.73
CA HIS A 253 -13.73 2.67 -0.16
C HIS A 253 -12.38 3.14 -0.70
N LEU A 254 -12.38 4.14 -1.58
CA LEU A 254 -11.18 4.58 -2.30
C LEU A 254 -10.14 5.30 -1.42
N ASN A 255 -10.58 6.03 -0.39
CA ASN A 255 -9.71 6.67 0.61
C ASN A 255 -9.72 5.85 1.92
N SER A 256 -9.20 4.63 1.84
CA SER A 256 -9.11 3.71 2.96
C SER A 256 -7.82 2.91 2.90
N CYS A 257 -7.45 2.30 4.03
CA CYS A 257 -6.28 1.44 4.11
C CYS A 257 -6.48 0.32 5.15
N TRP A 258 -5.69 -0.73 5.01
CA TRP A 258 -5.39 -1.64 6.11
C TRP A 258 -4.22 -1.10 6.91
N ILE A 259 -4.35 -1.07 8.23
CA ILE A 259 -3.31 -0.58 9.13
C ILE A 259 -3.01 -1.66 10.18
N LYS A 260 -1.74 -2.05 10.26
CA LYS A 260 -1.22 -2.89 11.33
C LYS A 260 -0.64 -1.97 12.41
N PRO A 261 -1.13 -2.01 13.66
CA PRO A 261 -0.56 -1.21 14.74
C PRO A 261 0.92 -1.50 14.96
N GLY A 262 1.70 -0.46 15.29
CA GLY A 262 3.17 -0.57 15.43
C GLY A 262 3.64 -1.50 16.56
N TRP A 263 2.78 -1.79 17.53
CA TRP A 263 3.06 -2.72 18.64
C TRP A 263 2.77 -4.19 18.30
N CYS A 264 2.25 -4.50 17.10
CA CYS A 264 2.03 -5.88 16.64
C CYS A 264 3.29 -6.51 16.01
N GLN A 265 4.49 -5.98 16.31
CA GLN A 265 5.79 -6.57 15.97
C GLN A 265 6.43 -7.15 17.24
N ALA A 266 5.78 -8.15 17.81
CA ALA A 266 6.35 -9.09 18.75
C ALA A 266 5.43 -10.31 18.73
N LEU A 267 5.83 -11.34 17.99
CA LEU A 267 5.49 -12.76 18.07
C LEU A 267 5.96 -13.42 16.77
#